data_AF-A0A8X7PSV8-F1
#
_entry.id   AF-A0A8X7PSV8-F1
#
_cell.length_a   1.000
_cell.length_b   1.000
_cell.length_c   1.000
_cell.angle_alpha   90.00
_cell.angle_beta   90.00
_cell.angle_gamma   90.00
#
_symmetry.space_group_name_H-M   'P 1'
#
loop_
_entity.id
_entity.type
_entity.pdbx_description
1 polymer ?
#
loop_
_entity_poly.entity_id
_entity_poly.type
_entity_poly.pdbx_seq_one_letter_code
_entity_poly.pdbx_strand_id
1 'polypeptide(L)'
;MYPVDQFCAIINPPPQAEILAVGRGNKVVEAFIGADGVEKPWAVTKMDVTLSADHRIFDGQVGASFLAELRSNFEDVRRLLL
;
A
#
# COMPACT_ATOMS: atom_id res chain seq x y z
N MET A 1 18.83 0.55 -4.70
CA MET A 1 17.73 1.02 -3.82
C MET A 1 18.06 0.58 -2.38
N TYR A 2 17.56 1.28 -1.36
CA TYR A 2 17.96 1.08 0.05
C TYR A 2 17.08 0.03 0.75
N PRO A 3 17.61 -0.73 1.72
CA PRO A 3 16.87 -1.76 2.45
C PRO A 3 15.97 -1.15 3.55
N VAL A 4 15.02 -0.31 3.15
CA VAL A 4 14.09 0.37 4.08
C VAL A 4 12.73 -0.28 3.97
N ASP A 5 12.23 -0.81 5.09
CA ASP A 5 10.90 -1.44 5.16
C ASP A 5 9.80 -0.38 5.15
N GLN A 6 9.93 0.65 6.00
CA GLN A 6 8.96 1.72 6.11
C GLN A 6 9.66 3.06 6.38
N PHE A 7 9.13 4.14 5.81
CA PHE A 7 9.51 5.50 6.15
C PHE A 7 8.34 6.47 5.95
N CYS A 8 8.46 7.67 6.51
CA CYS A 8 7.52 8.77 6.30
C CYS A 8 8.19 9.83 5.42
N ALA A 9 7.46 10.35 4.44
CA ALA A 9 7.91 11.44 3.60
C ALA A 9 7.32 12.77 4.08
N ILE A 10 8.09 13.85 3.94
CA ILE A 10 7.58 15.20 4.20
C ILE A 10 6.87 15.68 2.94
N ILE A 11 5.64 16.17 3.08
CA ILE A 11 4.88 16.72 1.95
C ILE A 11 5.66 17.89 1.37
N ASN A 12 5.76 17.93 0.04
CA ASN A 12 6.40 19.04 -0.64
C ASN A 12 5.64 20.36 -0.37
N PRO A 13 6.32 21.52 -0.41
CA PRO A 13 5.68 22.81 -0.15
C PRO A 13 4.46 23.06 -1.07
N PRO A 14 3.49 23.88 -0.66
CA PRO A 14 2.22 24.06 -1.37
C PRO A 14 2.34 24.18 -2.90
N PRO A 15 1.46 23.53 -3.69
CA PRO A 15 0.08 23.19 -3.31
C PRO A 15 -0.21 21.70 -3.02
N GLN A 16 0.79 20.85 -2.78
CA GLN A 16 0.51 19.42 -2.49
C GLN A 16 -0.09 19.23 -1.08
N ALA A 17 -1.09 18.35 -0.98
CA ALA A 17 -1.72 17.98 0.29
C ALA A 17 -1.23 16.62 0.81
N GLU A 18 -0.61 15.79 -0.03
CA GLU A 18 -0.22 14.43 0.31
C GLU A 18 1.08 14.01 -0.38
N ILE A 19 1.76 13.02 0.19
CA ILE A 19 2.91 12.34 -0.43
C ILE A 19 2.94 10.87 0.00
N LEU A 20 3.29 9.99 -0.95
CA LEU A 20 3.37 8.54 -0.73
C LEU A 20 4.83 8.09 -0.62
N ALA A 21 5.14 7.34 0.44
CA ALA A 21 6.42 6.69 0.66
C ALA A 21 6.26 5.17 0.46
N VAL A 22 7.08 4.58 -0.40
CA VAL A 22 7.02 3.15 -0.75
C VAL A 22 8.27 2.44 -0.23
N GLY A 23 8.06 1.52 0.70
CA GLY A 23 9.08 0.64 1.23
C GLY A 23 9.57 -0.40 0.22
N ARG A 24 10.61 -1.15 0.60
CA ARG A 24 11.08 -2.27 -0.23
C ARG A 24 10.05 -3.39 -0.30
N GLY A 25 10.09 -4.15 -1.39
CA GLY A 25 9.36 -5.41 -1.51
C GLY A 25 10.05 -6.53 -0.72
N ASN A 26 9.38 -7.04 0.32
CA ASN A 26 9.84 -8.15 1.14
C ASN A 26 9.12 -9.45 0.78
N LYS A 27 9.86 -10.56 0.71
CA LYS A 27 9.26 -11.89 0.61
C LYS A 27 8.79 -12.33 1.99
N VAL A 28 7.50 -12.61 2.12
CA VAL A 28 6.88 -13.11 3.34
C VAL A 28 6.08 -14.37 3.02
N VAL A 29 5.87 -15.22 4.03
CA VAL A 29 5.02 -16.40 3.92
C VAL A 29 3.67 -16.07 4.53
N GLU A 30 2.61 -16.21 3.74
CA GLU A 30 1.23 -16.08 4.18
C GLU A 30 0.48 -17.38 4.00
N ALA A 31 -0.59 -17.53 4.76
CA ALA A 31 -1.48 -18.65 4.58
C ALA A 31 -2.43 -18.40 3.40
N PHE A 32 -2.56 -19.39 2.54
CA PHE A 32 -3.43 -19.37 1.37
C PHE A 32 -4.31 -20.62 1.37
N ILE A 33 -5.62 -20.44 1.17
CA ILE A 33 -6.55 -21.55 1.05
C ILE A 33 -6.49 -22.07 -0.38
N GLY A 34 -5.94 -23.27 -0.55
CA GLY A 34 -5.90 -23.96 -1.83
C GLY A 34 -7.29 -24.29 -2.35
N ALA A 35 -7.38 -24.65 -3.64
CA ALA A 35 -8.64 -25.09 -4.26
C ALA A 35 -9.25 -26.34 -3.59
N ASP A 36 -8.45 -27.08 -2.83
CA ASP A 36 -8.84 -28.22 -2.01
C ASP A 36 -9.40 -27.82 -0.63
N GLY A 37 -9.51 -26.52 -0.33
CA GLY A 37 -9.94 -26.00 0.96
C GLY A 37 -8.89 -26.12 2.06
N VAL A 38 -7.67 -26.55 1.73
CA VAL A 38 -6.57 -26.73 2.68
C VAL A 38 -5.72 -25.48 2.73
N GLU A 39 -5.50 -24.95 3.93
CA GLU A 39 -4.60 -23.84 4.18
C GLU A 39 -3.14 -24.28 4.00
N LYS A 40 -2.40 -23.58 3.13
CA LYS A 40 -1.01 -23.89 2.78
C LYS A 40 -0.16 -22.61 2.85
N PRO A 41 1.11 -22.72 3.25
CA PRO A 41 2.03 -21.59 3.19
C PRO A 41 2.30 -21.20 1.74
N TRP A 42 2.21 -19.91 1.44
CA TRP A 42 2.46 -19.32 0.13
C TRP A 42 3.41 -18.12 0.27
N ALA A 43 4.46 -18.09 -0.54
CA ALA A 43 5.41 -16.98 -0.54
C ALA A 43 4.86 -15.84 -1.40
N VAL A 44 4.66 -14.67 -0.78
CA VAL A 44 4.22 -13.44 -1.45
C VAL A 44 5.25 -12.32 -1.29
N THR A 45 5.23 -11.36 -2.20
CA THR A 45 5.96 -10.11 -2.03
C THR A 45 5.02 -9.07 -1.44
N LYS A 46 5.36 -8.53 -0.27
CA LYS A 46 4.66 -7.39 0.35
C LYS A 46 5.52 -6.13 0.31
N MET A 47 4.88 -4.99 0.26
CA MET A 47 5.51 -3.69 0.41
C MET A 47 4.69 -2.85 1.38
N ASP A 48 5.36 -2.08 2.23
CA ASP A 48 4.70 -1.10 3.07
C ASP A 48 4.57 0.22 2.31
N VAL A 49 3.39 0.82 2.40
CA VAL A 49 3.06 2.08 1.76
C VAL A 49 2.56 3.05 2.83
N THR A 50 3.30 4.14 3.04
CA THR A 50 2.96 5.17 4.03
C THR A 50 2.45 6.42 3.30
N LEU A 51 1.24 6.87 3.64
CA LEU A 51 0.69 8.15 3.17
C LEU A 51 0.93 9.22 4.24
N SER A 52 1.59 10.31 3.87
CA SER A 52 1.65 11.52 4.69
C SER A 52 0.70 12.54 4.11
N ALA A 53 -0.22 13.06 4.93
CA ALA A 53 -1.32 13.93 4.50
C ALA A 53 -1.45 15.17 5.40
N ASP A 54 -1.81 16.31 4.80
CA ASP A 54 -2.16 17.53 5.51
C ASP A 54 -3.60 17.45 6.04
N HIS A 55 -3.72 17.24 7.36
CA HIS A 55 -5.00 17.02 8.03
C HIS A 55 -5.92 18.26 8.06
N ARG A 56 -5.44 19.43 7.58
CA ARG A 56 -6.28 20.64 7.42
C ARG A 56 -7.16 20.56 6.17
N ILE A 57 -6.74 19.76 5.20
CA ILE A 57 -7.41 19.60 3.90
C ILE A 57 -8.01 18.19 3.80
N PHE A 58 -7.34 17.20 4.38
CA PHE A 58 -7.71 15.80 4.33
C PHE A 58 -8.15 15.29 5.71
N ASP A 59 -9.07 14.32 5.74
CA ASP A 59 -9.39 13.57 6.94
C ASP A 59 -8.86 12.12 6.86
N GLY A 60 -8.75 11.46 8.00
CA GLY A 60 -8.25 10.09 8.07
C GLY A 60 -9.15 9.06 7.37
N GLN A 61 -10.45 9.34 7.23
CA GLN A 61 -11.37 8.43 6.55
C GLN A 61 -11.12 8.43 5.04
N VAL A 62 -10.96 9.61 4.44
CA VAL A 62 -10.61 9.75 3.02
C VAL A 62 -9.24 9.14 2.76
N GLY A 63 -8.26 9.34 3.66
CA GLY A 63 -6.93 8.71 3.55
C GLY A 63 -6.99 7.18 3.57
N ALA A 64 -7.79 6.61 4.46
CA ALA A 64 -8.01 5.17 4.52
C ALA A 64 -8.71 4.64 3.27
N SER A 65 -9.74 5.34 2.77
CA SER A 65 -10.42 4.97 1.53
C SER A 65 -9.49 5.03 0.32
N PHE A 66 -8.66 6.08 0.22
CA PHE A 66 -7.66 6.19 -0.84
C PHE A 66 -6.67 5.01 -0.84
N LEU A 67 -6.10 4.67 0.32
CA LEU A 67 -5.17 3.55 0.44
C LEU A 67 -5.84 2.19 0.15
N ALA A 68 -7.11 2.02 0.51
CA ALA A 68 -7.87 0.81 0.22
C ALA A 68 -8.12 0.63 -1.29
N GLU A 69 -8.47 1.72 -1.99
CA GLU A 69 -8.63 1.70 -3.44
C GLU A 69 -7.30 1.49 -4.16
N LEU A 70 -6.24 2.17 -3.70
CA LEU A 70 -4.89 1.99 -4.23
C LEU A 70 -4.45 0.53 -4.11
N ARG A 71 -4.61 -0.07 -2.93
CA ARG A 71 -4.34 -1.50 -2.69
C ARG A 71 -5.12 -2.37 -3.67
N SER A 72 -6.42 -2.13 -3.82
CA SER A 72 -7.28 -2.91 -4.71
C SER A 72 -6.79 -2.88 -6.16
N ASN A 73 -6.33 -1.72 -6.63
CA ASN A 73 -5.78 -1.57 -7.98
C ASN A 73 -4.46 -2.32 -8.19
N PHE A 74 -3.63 -2.45 -7.15
CA PHE A 74 -2.40 -3.26 -7.23
C PHE A 74 -2.66 -4.76 -7.09
N GLU A 75 -3.68 -5.16 -6.33
CA GLU A 75 -4.10 -6.56 -6.20
C GLU A 75 -4.77 -7.08 -7.48
N ASP A 76 -5.50 -6.21 -8.18
CA ASP A 76 -6.10 -6.51 -9.48
C ASP A 76 -5.83 -5.40 -10.50
N VAL A 77 -4.74 -5.57 -11.27
CA VAL A 77 -4.30 -4.63 -12.31
C VAL A 77 -5.37 -4.37 -13.38
N ARG A 78 -6.34 -5.28 -13.57
CA ARG A 78 -7.43 -5.05 -14.53
C ARG A 78 -8.29 -3.84 -14.16
N ARG A 79 -8.33 -3.46 -12.89
CA ARG A 79 -9.00 -2.24 -12.41
C ARG A 79 -8.39 -0.96 -12.98
N LEU A 80 -7.15 -1.01 -13.44
CA LEU A 80 -6.44 0.12 -14.06
C LEU A 80 -6.71 0.25 -15.58
N LEU A 81 -7.47 -0.67 -16.19
CA LEU A 81 -7.73 -0.70 -17.63
C LEU A 81 -8.98 0.10 -18.06
N LEU A 82 -9.58 0.87 -17.14
CA LEU A 82 -10.71 1.75 -17.40
C LEU A 82 -10.24 3.16 -17.76
#